data_AF-A0A7J4ID15-F1
#
_entry.id   AF-A0A7J4ID15-F1
#
_cell.length_a   1.000
_cell.length_b   1.000
_cell.length_c   1.000
_cell.angle_alpha   90.00
_cell.angle_beta   90.00
_cell.angle_gamma   90.00
#
_symmetry.space_group_name_H-M   'P 1'
#
loop_
_entity.id
_entity.type
_entity.pdbx_description
1 polymer ?
#
loop_
_entity_poly.entity_id
_entity_poly.type
_entity_poly.pdbx_seq_one_letter_code
_entity_poly.pdbx_strand_id
1 'polypeptide(L)'
;MKDNNLIKNMLVVGIIFILTSTCLVQGNINDSTQTIENHSMTYENFIPYLVVEIPGETKTFTPTDDTYIANYDPSEINGDLIVLATRNRYGAGSNIWECDILIKFDVSSIAPSTPVLSASLNLYYYDYGNSNPAGRPLTVYQVTSDWDEMSVNFNTQPSKATTVSQSENVPGSIGEWMSWDLTD
;
A
#
# COMPACT_ATOMS: atom_id res chain seq x y z
N MET A 1 -36.52 -11.24 8.37
CA MET A 1 -35.15 -11.68 8.68
C MET A 1 -34.32 -11.42 7.44
N LYS A 2 -33.23 -10.65 7.55
CA LYS A 2 -32.24 -10.44 6.49
C LYS A 2 -30.88 -10.80 7.10
N ASP A 3 -30.00 -11.37 6.30
CA ASP A 3 -28.86 -12.14 6.79
C ASP A 3 -27.76 -11.25 7.39
N ASN A 4 -27.71 -11.21 8.72
CA ASN A 4 -26.57 -10.71 9.49
C ASN A 4 -25.46 -11.78 9.50
N ASN A 5 -24.58 -11.87 8.48
CA ASN A 5 -23.35 -12.69 8.54
C ASN A 5 -22.33 -12.44 7.40
N LEU A 6 -22.00 -11.17 7.09
CA LEU A 6 -20.94 -10.83 6.11
C LEU A 6 -19.97 -9.74 6.59
N ILE A 7 -19.56 -9.78 7.86
CA ILE A 7 -18.33 -9.11 8.33
C ILE A 7 -17.63 -10.07 9.30
N LYS A 8 -16.55 -10.72 8.84
CA LYS A 8 -15.64 -11.51 9.68
C LYS A 8 -14.20 -11.36 9.21
N ASN A 9 -13.51 -10.50 9.94
CA ASN A 9 -12.06 -10.47 10.16
C ASN A 9 -11.18 -10.13 8.94
N MET A 10 -10.14 -9.34 9.21
CA MET A 10 -9.12 -8.83 8.27
C MET A 10 -9.59 -7.66 7.37
N LEU A 11 -8.98 -6.49 7.57
CA LEU A 11 -9.08 -5.35 6.68
C LEU A 11 -7.93 -5.45 5.66
N VAL A 12 -8.19 -6.04 4.50
CA VAL A 12 -7.19 -6.12 3.43
C VAL A 12 -7.23 -4.82 2.61
N VAL A 13 -6.18 -4.00 2.69
CA VAL A 13 -6.10 -2.68 2.03
C VAL A 13 -5.13 -2.76 0.84
N GLY A 14 -5.48 -3.56 -0.16
CA GLY A 14 -4.69 -3.65 -1.39
C GLY A 14 -4.95 -2.46 -2.32
N ILE A 15 -3.90 -1.68 -2.57
CA ILE A 15 -3.94 -0.42 -3.30
C ILE A 15 -3.82 -0.69 -4.81
N ILE A 16 -4.96 -0.96 -5.45
CA ILE A 16 -5.01 -1.37 -6.86
C ILE A 16 -5.79 -0.34 -7.69
N PHE A 17 -5.05 0.50 -8.41
CA PHE A 17 -5.49 1.80 -8.90
C PHE A 17 -6.43 1.74 -10.13
N ILE A 18 -7.34 2.71 -10.23
CA ILE A 18 -7.85 3.19 -11.53
C ILE A 18 -7.53 4.68 -11.62
N LEU A 19 -6.54 5.02 -12.47
CA LEU A 19 -6.16 6.38 -12.95
C LEU A 19 -5.81 7.43 -11.85
N THR A 20 -4.60 8.01 -11.75
CA THR A 20 -3.48 8.16 -12.71
C THR A 20 -2.10 8.21 -12.01
N SER A 21 -1.14 7.36 -12.43
CA SER A 21 0.35 7.35 -12.28
C SER A 21 1.05 8.32 -11.29
N THR A 22 2.19 8.06 -10.63
CA THR A 22 3.21 7.00 -10.74
C THR A 22 4.13 7.05 -9.52
N CYS A 23 4.75 5.92 -9.21
CA CYS A 23 6.00 5.71 -8.47
C CYS A 23 6.01 6.23 -7.03
N LEU A 24 5.81 5.30 -6.10
CA LEU A 24 6.55 5.30 -4.84
C LEU A 24 7.82 4.46 -5.04
N VAL A 25 8.76 4.62 -4.12
CA VAL A 25 9.84 3.68 -3.81
C VAL A 25 9.82 3.58 -2.29
N GLN A 26 10.09 2.41 -1.72
CA GLN A 26 10.22 2.23 -0.27
C GLN A 26 11.65 1.77 0.09
N GLY A 27 11.99 1.76 1.38
CA GLY A 27 13.34 1.60 1.89
C GLY A 27 13.74 0.19 2.37
N ASN A 28 15.05 -0.07 2.27
CA ASN A 28 15.77 -1.32 2.51
C ASN A 28 15.69 -1.93 3.93
N ILE A 29 15.19 -3.18 4.04
CA ILE A 29 15.36 -4.13 5.17
C ILE A 29 15.24 -5.57 4.59
N ASN A 30 16.24 -6.44 4.39
CA ASN A 30 17.70 -6.42 4.67
C ASN A 30 18.46 -7.20 3.56
N ASP A 31 19.78 -7.00 3.46
CA ASP A 31 20.74 -8.02 2.97
C ASP A 31 21.29 -8.78 4.20
N SER A 32 21.26 -10.11 4.17
CA SER A 32 21.72 -10.95 5.29
C SER A 32 23.24 -11.23 5.31
N THR A 33 24.04 -10.56 4.47
CA THR A 33 25.44 -10.98 4.21
C THR A 33 26.55 -9.91 4.09
N GLN A 34 26.43 -8.68 4.64
CA GLN A 34 27.56 -7.73 4.62
C GLN A 34 27.99 -7.13 5.97
N THR A 35 29.31 -6.95 6.11
CA THR A 35 30.03 -6.66 7.36
C THR A 35 29.96 -5.20 7.80
N ILE A 36 29.93 -4.99 9.12
CA ILE A 36 29.81 -3.68 9.76
C ILE A 36 31.07 -2.82 9.54
N GLU A 37 30.94 -1.75 8.73
CA GLU A 37 31.65 -0.51 8.98
C GLU A 37 30.75 0.44 9.76
N ASN A 38 31.20 0.92 10.92
CA ASN A 38 30.40 1.78 11.81
C ASN A 38 30.32 3.22 11.27
N HIS A 39 29.53 3.43 10.21
CA HIS A 39 28.84 4.70 10.00
C HIS A 39 27.45 4.55 10.58
N SER A 40 27.11 5.33 11.62
CA SER A 40 25.77 5.35 12.21
C SER A 40 24.78 6.04 11.27
N MET A 41 24.46 5.40 10.14
CA MET A 41 23.35 5.78 9.29
C MET A 41 22.06 5.42 10.02
N THR A 42 21.43 6.42 10.61
CA THR A 42 20.02 6.34 11.01
C THR A 42 19.20 6.29 9.73
N TYR A 43 18.98 5.08 9.22
CA TYR A 43 17.93 4.83 8.24
C TYR A 43 16.61 5.22 8.90
N GLU A 44 16.02 6.35 8.49
CA GLU A 44 14.63 6.63 8.79
C GLU A 44 13.80 5.61 8.02
N ASN A 45 13.27 4.62 8.75
CA ASN A 45 12.49 3.54 8.17
C ASN A 45 11.14 4.10 7.73
N PHE A 46 11.04 4.46 6.45
CA PHE A 46 9.82 4.92 5.78
C PHE A 46 8.81 3.78 5.54
N ILE A 47 8.49 3.03 6.59
CA ILE A 47 7.53 1.92 6.57
C ILE A 47 6.11 2.50 6.53
N PRO A 48 5.18 1.95 5.71
CA PRO A 48 3.79 2.39 5.69
C PRO A 48 3.18 2.21 7.06
N TYR A 49 2.19 3.03 7.40
CA TYR A 49 1.44 2.81 8.62
C TYR A 49 -0.02 3.21 8.48
N LEU A 50 -0.87 2.42 9.12
CA LEU A 50 -2.28 2.73 9.30
C LEU A 50 -2.45 3.25 10.72
N VAL A 51 -2.88 4.51 10.86
CA VAL A 51 -3.37 5.06 12.13
C VAL A 51 -4.88 4.83 12.18
N VAL A 52 -5.39 4.33 13.30
CA VAL A 52 -6.82 4.21 13.56
C VAL A 52 -7.13 4.82 14.92
N GLU A 53 -7.97 5.85 14.95
CA GLU A 53 -8.48 6.43 16.18
C GLU A 53 -9.80 5.76 16.57
N ILE A 54 -9.90 5.37 17.83
CA ILE A 54 -11.07 4.74 18.44
C ILE A 54 -11.38 5.43 19.78
N PRO A 55 -12.56 5.23 20.40
CA PRO A 55 -12.91 5.91 21.66
C PRO A 55 -11.90 5.70 22.79
N GLY A 56 -11.07 6.73 23.03
CA GLY A 56 -10.08 6.76 24.12
C GLY A 56 -8.70 6.18 23.78
N GLU A 57 -8.44 5.75 22.53
CA GLU A 57 -7.16 5.15 22.12
C GLU A 57 -6.86 5.47 20.65
N THR A 58 -5.59 5.71 20.33
CA THR A 58 -5.07 5.74 18.95
C THR A 58 -4.19 4.53 18.74
N LYS A 59 -4.43 3.76 17.68
CA LYS A 59 -3.64 2.59 17.31
C LYS A 59 -2.87 2.86 16.03
N THR A 60 -1.62 2.40 15.98
CA THR A 60 -0.78 2.44 14.79
C THR A 60 -0.40 1.01 14.41
N PHE A 61 -0.63 0.66 13.15
CA PHE A 61 -0.31 -0.64 12.58
C PHE A 61 0.74 -0.48 11.49
N THR A 62 1.78 -1.30 11.52
CA THR A 62 2.64 -1.56 10.36
C THR A 62 2.02 -2.68 9.50
N PRO A 63 2.41 -2.82 8.23
CA PRO A 63 2.02 -3.97 7.43
C PRO A 63 2.39 -5.30 8.09
N THR A 64 1.60 -6.33 7.81
CA THR A 64 1.98 -7.74 8.01
C THR A 64 2.51 -8.39 6.74
N ASP A 65 2.12 -7.82 5.60
CA ASP A 65 2.47 -8.23 4.25
C ASP A 65 2.51 -6.94 3.40
N ASP A 66 3.58 -6.70 2.64
CA ASP A 66 3.61 -5.67 1.60
C ASP A 66 4.40 -6.09 0.35
N THR A 67 3.89 -5.72 -0.84
CA THR A 67 4.57 -5.99 -2.10
C THR A 67 4.04 -5.08 -3.22
N TYR A 68 4.65 -5.14 -4.41
CA TYR A 68 4.01 -4.67 -5.62
C TYR A 68 3.90 -5.76 -6.68
N ILE A 69 2.79 -5.76 -7.40
CA ILE A 69 2.56 -6.62 -8.56
C ILE A 69 2.78 -5.81 -9.84
N ALA A 70 3.40 -6.40 -10.87
CA ALA A 70 3.74 -5.68 -12.11
C ALA A 70 3.32 -6.46 -13.37
N ASN A 71 2.64 -5.80 -14.29
CA ASN A 71 2.23 -6.39 -15.57
C ASN A 71 3.41 -6.57 -16.56
N TYR A 72 4.58 -6.01 -16.26
CA TYR A 72 5.77 -6.14 -17.11
C TYR A 72 6.37 -7.54 -17.01
N ASP A 73 6.40 -8.10 -15.80
CA ASP A 73 6.69 -9.50 -15.55
C ASP A 73 5.59 -10.09 -14.65
N PRO A 74 4.47 -10.53 -15.24
CA PRO A 74 3.24 -10.76 -14.48
C PRO A 74 3.26 -12.04 -13.61
N SER A 75 4.34 -12.83 -13.69
CA SER A 75 4.56 -14.02 -12.85
C SER A 75 5.57 -13.77 -11.72
N GLU A 76 6.28 -12.64 -11.74
CA GLU A 76 7.29 -12.31 -10.73
C GLU A 76 6.64 -12.01 -9.38
N ILE A 77 7.26 -12.54 -8.32
CA ILE A 77 6.84 -12.38 -6.93
C ILE A 77 7.82 -11.42 -6.27
N ASN A 78 7.31 -10.29 -5.77
CA ASN A 78 8.14 -9.21 -5.22
C ASN A 78 8.05 -9.12 -3.68
N GLY A 79 7.65 -10.19 -2.98
CA GLY A 79 7.46 -10.19 -1.52
C GLY A 79 8.72 -9.88 -0.71
N ASP A 80 9.88 -10.35 -1.18
CA ASP A 80 11.18 -10.02 -0.56
C ASP A 80 11.68 -8.60 -0.92
N LEU A 81 10.94 -7.82 -1.73
CA LEU A 81 11.37 -6.49 -2.12
C LEU A 81 10.98 -5.42 -1.10
N ILE A 82 12.04 -4.88 -0.51
CA ILE A 82 12.10 -3.67 0.31
C ILE A 82 11.49 -2.38 -0.32
N VAL A 83 11.06 -2.43 -1.59
CA VAL A 83 10.57 -1.26 -2.34
C VAL A 83 9.12 -1.50 -2.76
N LEU A 84 8.23 -0.58 -2.42
CA LEU A 84 6.88 -0.55 -2.98
C LEU A 84 6.82 0.40 -4.17
N ALA A 85 6.30 -0.08 -5.30
CA ALA A 85 6.23 0.69 -6.54
C ALA A 85 4.83 0.60 -7.19
N THR A 86 4.33 1.76 -7.65
CA THR A 86 3.07 1.87 -8.39
C THR A 86 3.30 2.52 -9.75
N ARG A 87 2.56 2.15 -10.78
CA ARG A 87 2.63 2.75 -12.12
C ARG A 87 1.35 2.42 -12.88
N ASN A 88 0.92 3.29 -13.78
CA ASN A 88 -0.14 2.93 -14.72
C ASN A 88 0.06 3.56 -16.10
N ARG A 89 -0.91 3.33 -16.97
CA ARG A 89 -0.90 3.64 -18.40
C ARG A 89 -0.94 5.14 -18.75
N TYR A 90 -0.91 6.08 -17.81
CA TYR A 90 -1.04 7.52 -18.15
C TYR A 90 -0.05 7.97 -19.24
N GLY A 91 -0.56 8.40 -20.40
CA GLY A 91 0.23 8.78 -21.57
C GLY A 91 0.82 7.63 -22.41
N ALA A 92 0.58 6.36 -22.05
CA ALA A 92 1.16 5.18 -22.69
C ALA A 92 0.18 4.39 -23.58
N GLY A 93 0.67 3.88 -24.71
CA GLY A 93 -0.11 3.03 -25.62
C GLY A 93 -0.49 1.66 -25.05
N SER A 94 0.21 1.17 -24.03
CA SER A 94 0.07 -0.17 -23.44
C SER A 94 0.01 -0.09 -21.91
N ASN A 95 -0.66 -1.06 -21.27
CA ASN A 95 -0.66 -1.25 -19.82
C ASN A 95 0.45 -2.21 -19.32
N ILE A 96 1.37 -2.65 -20.19
CA ILE A 96 2.50 -3.54 -19.79
C ILE A 96 3.38 -2.96 -18.67
N TRP A 97 3.32 -1.65 -18.43
CA TRP A 97 4.06 -0.98 -17.36
C TRP A 97 3.25 -0.75 -16.07
N GLU A 98 2.05 -1.30 -15.98
CA GLU A 98 1.17 -1.19 -14.81
C GLU A 98 1.77 -1.92 -13.61
N CYS A 99 1.84 -1.23 -12.47
CA CYS A 99 2.24 -1.79 -11.18
C CYS A 99 1.28 -1.29 -10.09
N ASP A 100 0.84 -2.20 -9.22
CA ASP A 100 -0.06 -1.89 -8.10
C ASP A 100 0.59 -2.34 -6.78
N ILE A 101 0.32 -1.61 -5.70
CA ILE A 101 0.90 -1.86 -4.37
C ILE A 101 -0.11 -2.66 -3.54
N LEU A 102 0.29 -3.79 -2.99
CA LEU A 102 -0.53 -4.58 -2.07
C LEU A 102 0.03 -4.38 -0.65
N ILE A 103 -0.83 -4.02 0.30
CA ILE A 103 -0.48 -3.88 1.72
C ILE A 103 -1.58 -4.55 2.56
N LYS A 104 -1.20 -5.29 3.60
CA LYS A 104 -2.12 -5.93 4.54
C LYS A 104 -1.80 -5.47 5.96
N PHE A 105 -2.83 -5.20 6.75
CA PHE A 105 -2.70 -4.82 8.17
C PHE A 105 -3.52 -5.78 9.04
N ASP A 106 -2.89 -6.38 10.06
CA ASP A 106 -3.65 -7.08 11.10
C ASP A 106 -4.24 -6.10 12.11
N VAL A 107 -5.49 -5.71 11.85
CA VAL A 107 -6.29 -4.87 12.75
C VAL A 107 -7.06 -5.66 13.82
N SER A 108 -6.77 -6.95 14.03
CA SER A 108 -7.49 -7.83 14.98
C SER A 108 -7.48 -7.35 16.43
N SER A 109 -6.58 -6.45 16.82
CA SER A 109 -6.58 -5.80 18.13
C SER A 109 -7.72 -4.77 18.31
N ILE A 110 -8.46 -4.42 17.26
CA ILE A 110 -9.69 -3.62 17.32
C ILE A 110 -10.88 -4.60 17.38
N ALA A 111 -11.72 -4.48 18.41
CA ALA A 111 -12.90 -5.33 18.52
C ALA A 111 -13.90 -5.03 17.37
N PRO A 112 -14.58 -6.04 16.78
CA PRO A 112 -15.44 -5.87 15.60
C PRO A 112 -16.64 -4.92 15.71
N SER A 113 -16.90 -4.35 16.89
CA SER A 113 -17.96 -3.35 17.13
C SER A 113 -17.44 -2.05 17.73
N THR A 114 -16.12 -1.85 17.77
CA THR A 114 -15.50 -0.58 18.17
C THR A 114 -15.75 0.45 17.07
N PRO A 115 -16.34 1.63 17.39
CA PRO A 115 -16.45 2.71 16.42
C PRO A 115 -15.05 3.17 16.00
N VAL A 116 -14.80 3.23 14.69
CA VAL A 116 -13.67 3.98 14.14
C VAL A 116 -14.07 5.46 14.13
N LEU A 117 -13.21 6.31 14.69
CA LEU A 117 -13.39 7.76 14.71
C LEU A 117 -12.63 8.43 13.56
N SER A 118 -11.45 7.90 13.24
CA SER A 118 -10.72 8.18 12.01
C SER A 118 -9.84 6.98 11.63
N ALA A 119 -9.53 6.83 10.35
CA ALA A 119 -8.48 5.93 9.88
C ALA A 119 -7.64 6.60 8.79
N SER A 120 -6.32 6.53 8.89
CA SER A 120 -5.38 7.21 7.99
C SER A 120 -4.29 6.23 7.56
N LEU A 121 -4.26 5.89 6.27
CA LEU A 121 -3.17 5.14 5.65
C LEU A 121 -2.08 6.11 5.21
N ASN A 122 -0.83 5.87 5.59
CA ASN A 122 0.31 6.75 5.33
C ASN A 122 1.42 6.00 4.59
N LEU A 123 1.85 6.50 3.44
CA LEU A 123 2.99 6.00 2.67
C LEU A 123 3.95 7.16 2.34
N TYR A 124 5.24 6.88 2.25
CA TYR A 124 6.27 7.91 2.00
C TYR A 124 6.60 8.03 0.51
N TYR A 125 6.55 9.25 -0.03
CA TYR A 125 6.94 9.54 -1.41
C TYR A 125 8.45 9.75 -1.53
N TYR A 126 9.19 8.64 -1.62
CA TYR A 126 10.65 8.64 -1.63
C TYR A 126 11.28 9.13 -2.95
N ASP A 127 10.85 8.62 -4.11
CA ASP A 127 11.43 8.90 -5.43
C ASP A 127 10.44 8.58 -6.57
N TYR A 128 10.71 9.07 -7.79
CA TYR A 128 9.93 8.76 -8.99
C TYR A 128 10.75 8.43 -10.25
N GLY A 129 10.28 7.43 -11.00
CA GLY A 129 10.83 7.09 -12.32
C GLY A 129 10.17 7.83 -13.50
N ASN A 130 10.97 8.08 -14.55
CA ASN A 130 10.57 8.64 -15.86
C ASN A 130 10.02 10.08 -15.86
N SER A 131 8.84 10.30 -15.28
CA SER A 131 8.09 11.56 -15.40
C SER A 131 7.54 11.96 -14.04
N ASN A 132 7.70 13.23 -13.65
CA ASN A 132 7.24 13.73 -12.36
C ASN A 132 5.73 13.44 -12.16
N PRO A 133 5.35 12.66 -11.13
CA PRO A 133 3.97 12.31 -10.83
C PRO A 133 3.20 13.40 -10.08
N ALA A 134 3.84 14.49 -9.67
CA ALA A 134 3.21 15.58 -8.92
C ALA A 134 1.86 16.03 -9.50
N GLY A 135 0.87 16.19 -8.61
CA GLY A 135 -0.49 16.61 -8.95
C GLY A 135 -1.36 15.55 -9.63
N ARG A 136 -0.90 14.30 -9.74
CA ARG A 136 -1.68 13.19 -10.31
C ARG A 136 -2.38 12.40 -9.18
N PRO A 137 -3.67 12.02 -9.30
CA PRO A 137 -4.39 11.26 -8.28
C PRO A 137 -3.92 9.80 -8.14
N LEU A 138 -3.63 9.45 -6.90
CA LEU A 138 -3.28 8.13 -6.40
C LEU A 138 -4.49 7.61 -5.57
N THR A 139 -5.25 6.67 -6.14
CA THR A 139 -6.49 6.04 -5.61
C THR A 139 -6.27 4.76 -4.76
N VAL A 140 -6.74 4.75 -3.51
CA VAL A 140 -6.77 3.56 -2.63
C VAL A 140 -8.04 2.75 -2.84
N TYR A 141 -7.94 1.42 -2.72
CA TYR A 141 -9.04 0.47 -2.81
C TYR A 141 -9.01 -0.51 -1.63
N GLN A 142 -10.18 -1.07 -1.31
CA GLN A 142 -10.27 -2.24 -0.44
C GLN A 142 -10.05 -3.52 -1.26
N VAL A 143 -9.22 -4.43 -0.75
CA VAL A 143 -9.11 -5.79 -1.27
C VAL A 143 -10.10 -6.71 -0.55
N THR A 144 -10.67 -7.65 -1.29
CA THR A 144 -11.81 -8.49 -0.88
C THR A 144 -11.50 -9.99 -0.84
N SER A 145 -10.26 -10.38 -1.14
CA SER A 145 -9.74 -11.74 -0.93
C SER A 145 -8.36 -11.69 -0.30
N ASP A 146 -8.02 -12.72 0.47
CA ASP A 146 -6.69 -12.87 1.04
C ASP A 146 -5.62 -13.13 -0.04
N TRP A 147 -4.37 -12.85 0.29
CA TRP A 147 -3.18 -13.04 -0.54
C TRP A 147 -1.97 -13.28 0.36
N ASP A 148 -0.93 -13.88 -0.18
CA ASP A 148 0.30 -14.23 0.53
C ASP A 148 1.48 -13.52 -0.16
N GLU A 149 2.24 -12.74 0.61
CA GLU A 149 3.37 -11.91 0.17
C GLU A 149 4.38 -12.69 -0.69
N MET A 150 4.65 -13.93 -0.30
CA MET A 150 5.66 -14.79 -0.89
C MET A 150 5.15 -15.62 -2.08
N SER A 151 3.94 -15.37 -2.56
CA SER A 151 3.34 -16.09 -3.69
C SER A 151 2.40 -15.28 -4.59
N VAL A 152 2.01 -14.06 -4.19
CA VAL A 152 1.20 -13.16 -5.03
C VAL A 152 2.04 -12.56 -6.16
N ASN A 153 1.45 -12.49 -7.35
CA ASN A 153 1.99 -11.80 -8.52
C ASN A 153 0.84 -11.15 -9.31
N PHE A 154 1.13 -10.51 -10.44
CA PHE A 154 0.10 -9.81 -11.22
C PHE A 154 -0.98 -10.76 -11.77
N ASN A 155 -0.62 -12.00 -12.12
CA ASN A 155 -1.56 -13.03 -12.57
C ASN A 155 -2.44 -13.59 -11.43
N THR A 156 -1.93 -13.62 -10.19
CA THR A 156 -2.62 -14.16 -9.00
C THR A 156 -3.15 -13.08 -8.05
N GLN A 157 -3.18 -11.82 -8.50
CA GLN A 157 -3.58 -10.67 -7.67
C GLN A 157 -4.96 -10.85 -7.02
N PRO A 158 -5.14 -10.38 -5.78
CA PRO A 158 -6.41 -10.54 -5.06
C PRO A 158 -7.52 -9.70 -5.68
N SER A 159 -8.77 -10.12 -5.47
CA SER A 159 -9.94 -9.35 -5.87
C SER A 159 -10.08 -8.08 -5.03
N LYS A 160 -10.73 -7.06 -5.61
CA LYS A 160 -10.92 -5.75 -4.96
C LYS A 160 -12.33 -5.20 -5.10
N ALA A 161 -12.64 -4.19 -4.31
CA ALA A 161 -13.81 -3.35 -4.50
C ALA A 161 -13.76 -2.66 -5.88
N THR A 162 -14.92 -2.45 -6.50
CA THR A 162 -15.02 -1.72 -7.79
C THR A 162 -15.05 -0.20 -7.59
N THR A 163 -15.34 0.25 -6.37
CA THR A 163 -15.32 1.65 -5.93
C THR A 163 -13.95 2.00 -5.34
N VAL A 164 -13.46 3.20 -5.68
CA VAL A 164 -12.35 3.85 -4.98
C VAL A 164 -12.75 4.06 -3.51
N SER A 165 -11.87 3.73 -2.57
CA SER A 165 -12.02 4.09 -1.15
C SER A 165 -11.61 5.55 -0.93
N GLN A 166 -10.42 5.95 -1.41
CA GLN A 166 -9.96 7.34 -1.37
C GLN A 166 -9.07 7.71 -2.54
N SER A 167 -8.84 9.01 -2.76
CA SER A 167 -7.92 9.52 -3.79
C SER A 167 -7.18 10.76 -3.32
N GLU A 168 -5.85 10.75 -3.41
CA GLU A 168 -5.02 11.91 -3.08
C GLU A 168 -4.01 12.22 -4.18
N ASN A 169 -3.67 13.50 -4.36
CA ASN A 169 -2.71 13.89 -5.39
C ASN A 169 -1.27 13.72 -4.90
N VAL A 170 -0.40 13.13 -5.73
CA VAL A 170 1.02 13.00 -5.40
C VAL A 170 1.64 14.39 -5.15
N PRO A 171 2.41 14.59 -4.06
CA PRO A 171 2.99 15.89 -3.72
C PRO A 171 3.91 16.49 -4.78
N GLY A 172 4.18 17.79 -4.64
CA GLY A 172 5.06 18.54 -5.55
C GLY A 172 6.53 18.13 -5.48
N SER A 173 6.95 17.58 -4.34
CA SER A 173 8.31 17.18 -4.03
C SER A 173 8.34 15.76 -3.47
N ILE A 174 9.45 15.05 -3.74
CA ILE A 174 9.81 13.84 -2.99
C ILE A 174 10.20 14.22 -1.55
N GLY A 175 10.15 13.24 -0.66
CA GLY A 175 10.47 13.40 0.76
C GLY A 175 9.25 13.71 1.65
N GLU A 176 8.04 13.56 1.12
CA GLU A 176 6.77 13.90 1.78
C GLU A 176 5.93 12.65 2.07
N TRP A 177 5.18 12.65 3.19
CA TRP A 177 4.20 11.60 3.47
C TRP A 177 2.89 11.88 2.72
N MET A 178 2.38 10.87 2.02
CA MET A 178 1.02 10.85 1.49
C MET A 178 0.10 10.15 2.49
N SER A 179 -1.09 10.70 2.73
CA SER A 179 -2.06 10.20 3.70
C SER A 179 -3.46 10.13 3.09
N TRP A 180 -4.15 8.99 3.19
CA TRP A 180 -5.53 8.80 2.75
C TRP A 180 -6.48 8.56 3.93
N ASP A 181 -7.61 9.26 3.97
CA ASP A 181 -8.66 9.15 5.01
C ASP A 181 -9.62 7.97 4.75
N LEU A 182 -9.31 6.81 5.33
CA LEU A 182 -10.05 5.56 5.16
C LEU A 182 -11.11 5.34 6.26
N THR A 183 -11.72 6.42 6.79
CA THR A 183 -12.66 6.34 7.92
C THR A 183 -14.00 5.64 7.59
N ASP A 184 -14.45 5.70 6.33
CA ASP A 184 -15.74 5.17 5.83
C ASP A 184 -15.62 3.78 5.16
#